data_AF-A0A7C3IYY3-F1
#
_entry.id   AF-A0A7C3IYY3-F1
#
_cell.length_a   1.000
_cell.length_b   1.000
_cell.length_c   1.000
_cell.angle_alpha   90.00
_cell.angle_beta   90.00
_cell.angle_gamma   90.00
#
_symmetry.space_group_name_H-M   'P 1'
#
loop_
_entity.id
_entity.type
_entity.pdbx_description
1 polymer ?
#
loop_
_entity_poly.entity_id
_entity_poly.type
_entity_poly.pdbx_seq_one_letter_code
_entity_poly.pdbx_strand_id
1 'polypeptide(L)'
;MNATVCNPLLRTPLSLIIDDSCPVINLTYYWMQQWLAWRPRHRPDLPPARWEGNPIVPKLSRTIPVDFAQKWGEWCGEQGIRGKFSFVPFPAGQGRVDQGFPDHPRHLLADWLKLTKEILWPHFDLTPEMLTHSHVVDIKTMSLTNQWEQVEWYDPPVEPLTDYIATAMQLLKNVGIPCEGVTSPGAFGKKKEAAYSKAILDAALRVNNNPRPFYFLWLDDQRPPSVPLWHVQKEKGIAVASIWACAGDWFGSWTGFDRGDPDRFITEDLQGGRLPAVLAKELPCVLCGHWPGFYFEGEEFGFNVLKTVKRRLDAYDPDRTKTLWMKNSEIAHYWMARELSDITVGGASAPRGSRDGDVPPTMPDRVTITTKFPTDSFTLKLGECAARRVQVNGADLRQVATRRDFRSGAFLVEGRDTFVAFPLKEGVTRIETHA
;
A
#
# COMPACT_ATOMS: atom_id res chain seq x y z
N MET A 1 -19.05 -11.28 -27.52
CA MET A 1 -18.57 -10.46 -26.39
C MET A 1 -17.58 -11.24 -25.55
N ASN A 2 -16.46 -10.62 -25.17
CA ASN A 2 -15.58 -11.08 -24.10
C ASN A 2 -15.57 -10.07 -22.94
N ALA A 3 -15.17 -10.49 -21.74
CA ALA A 3 -15.01 -9.61 -20.58
C ALA A 3 -13.61 -9.78 -19.99
N THR A 4 -12.86 -8.69 -19.87
CA THR A 4 -11.50 -8.67 -19.33
C THR A 4 -11.40 -7.64 -18.22
N VAL A 5 -10.81 -8.01 -17.08
CA VAL A 5 -10.54 -7.08 -15.99
C VAL A 5 -9.38 -6.16 -16.37
N CYS A 6 -9.62 -4.85 -16.29
CA CYS A 6 -8.62 -3.83 -16.54
C CYS A 6 -7.99 -3.34 -15.22
N ASN A 7 -7.08 -2.37 -15.32
CA ASN A 7 -6.67 -1.58 -14.17
C ASN A 7 -7.82 -0.67 -13.68
N PRO A 8 -7.81 -0.25 -12.39
CA PRO A 8 -8.86 0.58 -11.83
C PRO A 8 -9.00 1.88 -12.64
N LEU A 9 -10.21 2.12 -13.17
CA LEU A 9 -10.53 3.28 -14.00
C LEU A 9 -9.62 3.45 -15.22
N LEU A 10 -9.07 2.34 -15.75
CA LEU A 10 -8.10 2.33 -16.85
C LEU A 10 -6.81 3.10 -16.55
N ARG A 11 -6.44 3.21 -15.27
CA ARG A 11 -5.26 3.95 -14.81
C ARG A 11 -4.32 3.07 -14.02
N THR A 12 -3.03 3.31 -14.20
CA THR A 12 -1.97 2.65 -13.46
C THR A 12 -2.00 3.09 -12.00
N PRO A 13 -2.09 2.17 -11.03
CA PRO A 13 -2.04 2.53 -9.61
C PRO A 13 -0.69 3.13 -9.24
N LEU A 14 -0.73 4.27 -8.54
CA LEU A 14 0.40 4.89 -7.85
C LEU A 14 0.19 4.78 -6.34
N SER A 15 1.26 4.56 -5.59
CA SER A 15 1.20 4.62 -4.13
C SER A 15 2.55 5.05 -3.55
N LEU A 16 2.53 5.63 -2.35
CA LEU A 16 3.72 5.99 -1.58
C LEU A 16 3.73 5.27 -0.23
N ILE A 17 4.79 4.51 0.02
CA ILE A 17 5.10 3.88 1.31
C ILE A 17 6.05 4.78 2.07
N ILE A 18 5.68 5.08 3.32
CA ILE A 18 6.55 5.72 4.30
C ILE A 18 6.89 4.72 5.40
N ASP A 19 8.15 4.32 5.46
CA ASP A 19 8.72 3.46 6.51
C ASP A 19 9.42 4.27 7.59
N ASP A 20 9.77 3.62 8.69
CA ASP A 20 10.48 4.16 9.86
C ASP A 20 9.75 5.30 10.59
N SER A 21 8.51 5.60 10.20
CA SER A 21 7.76 6.68 10.83
C SER A 21 7.30 6.30 12.23
N CYS A 22 7.73 7.13 13.18
CA CYS A 22 7.45 7.01 14.60
C CYS A 22 6.82 8.33 15.09
N PRO A 23 5.81 8.27 15.97
CA PRO A 23 5.37 9.47 16.67
C PRO A 23 6.47 9.95 17.61
N VAL A 24 6.81 11.24 17.52
CA VAL A 24 7.80 11.95 18.37
C VAL A 24 9.26 11.49 18.17
N ILE A 25 9.52 10.19 18.19
CA ILE A 25 10.84 9.58 18.22
C ILE A 25 11.51 9.64 16.84
N ASN A 26 12.76 10.10 16.77
CA ASN A 26 13.61 9.90 15.59
C ASN A 26 14.18 8.49 15.63
N LEU A 27 13.56 7.58 14.89
CA LEU A 27 13.93 6.16 14.91
C LEU A 27 15.40 5.95 14.54
N THR A 28 15.92 6.66 13.54
CA THR A 28 17.30 6.51 13.08
C THR A 28 18.30 6.78 14.19
N TYR A 29 18.12 7.86 14.97
CA TYR A 29 19.02 8.16 16.10
C TYR A 29 19.06 6.97 17.07
N TYR A 30 17.91 6.53 17.57
CA TYR A 30 17.88 5.47 18.58
C TYR A 30 18.35 4.13 18.03
N TRP A 31 17.93 3.78 16.82
CA TRP A 31 18.34 2.56 16.13
C TRP A 31 19.85 2.50 15.95
N MET A 32 20.47 3.58 15.46
CA MET A 32 21.93 3.63 15.25
C MET A 32 22.70 3.52 16.57
N GLN A 33 22.24 4.20 17.63
CA GLN A 33 22.88 4.11 18.95
C GLN A 33 22.79 2.69 19.53
N GLN A 34 21.61 2.07 19.43
CA GLN A 34 21.40 0.69 19.89
C GLN A 34 22.23 -0.30 19.08
N TRP A 35 22.28 -0.13 17.75
CA TRP A 35 23.09 -0.97 16.87
C TRP A 35 24.58 -0.89 17.21
N LEU A 36 25.12 0.31 17.41
CA LEU A 36 26.53 0.50 17.78
C LEU A 36 26.87 -0.17 19.12
N ALA A 37 25.92 -0.24 20.06
CA ALA A 37 26.08 -0.95 21.33
C ALA A 37 25.89 -2.47 21.21
N TRP A 38 25.02 -2.91 20.29
CA TRP A 38 24.60 -4.30 20.13
C TRP A 38 25.53 -5.09 19.20
N ARG A 39 25.81 -4.60 17.98
CA ARG A 39 26.52 -5.33 16.93
C ARG A 39 27.88 -5.87 17.40
N PRO A 40 28.76 -5.10 18.07
CA PRO A 40 30.06 -5.63 18.48
C PRO A 40 29.97 -6.83 19.45
N ARG A 41 28.88 -6.95 20.21
CA ARG A 41 28.66 -8.03 21.18
C ARG A 41 28.01 -9.25 20.57
N HIS A 42 27.10 -9.05 19.61
CA HIS A 42 26.24 -10.11 19.08
C HIS A 42 26.60 -10.55 17.65
N ARG A 43 27.26 -9.68 16.88
CA ARG A 43 27.70 -9.90 15.49
C ARG A 43 29.08 -9.30 15.23
N PRO A 44 30.12 -9.75 15.98
CA PRO A 44 31.48 -9.22 15.83
C PRO A 44 32.10 -9.52 14.46
N ASP A 45 31.60 -10.56 13.79
CA ASP A 45 32.00 -11.01 12.46
C ASP A 45 31.38 -10.19 11.32
N LEU A 46 30.28 -9.49 11.59
CA LEU A 46 29.63 -8.64 10.61
C LEU A 46 30.45 -7.35 10.41
N PRO A 47 30.92 -7.06 9.18
CA PRO A 47 31.64 -5.83 8.90
C PRO A 47 30.79 -4.59 9.26
N PRO A 48 31.41 -3.52 9.77
CA PRO A 48 30.70 -2.28 10.03
C PRO A 48 29.99 -1.77 8.77
N ALA A 49 28.74 -1.32 8.92
CA ALA A 49 28.05 -0.65 7.83
C ALA A 49 28.72 0.70 7.51
N ARG A 50 28.53 1.23 6.29
CA ARG A 50 29.17 2.46 5.80
C ARG A 50 28.92 3.69 6.70
N TRP A 51 27.77 3.73 7.37
CA TRP A 51 27.40 4.82 8.27
C TRP A 51 28.04 4.67 9.67
N GLU A 52 28.50 3.49 10.06
CA GLU A 52 29.15 3.27 11.37
C GLU A 52 30.45 4.08 11.41
N GLY A 53 30.55 4.99 12.39
CA GLY A 53 31.66 5.94 12.50
C GLY A 53 31.45 7.27 11.78
N ASN A 54 30.32 7.46 11.09
CA ASN A 54 29.99 8.78 10.54
C ASN A 54 29.77 9.80 11.69
N PRO A 55 30.48 10.95 11.69
CA PRO A 55 30.41 11.93 12.77
C PRO A 55 29.05 12.62 12.93
N ILE A 56 28.12 12.44 11.99
CA ILE A 56 26.75 12.97 12.10
C ILE A 56 25.86 12.13 13.02
N VAL A 57 26.12 10.82 13.13
CA VAL A 57 25.29 9.88 13.91
C VAL A 57 25.06 10.32 15.35
N PRO A 58 26.09 10.71 16.14
CA PRO A 58 25.88 11.20 17.51
C PRO A 58 25.21 12.58 17.59
N LYS A 59 25.03 13.27 16.46
CA LYS A 59 24.46 14.63 16.36
C LYS A 59 23.02 14.63 15.85
N LEU A 60 22.48 13.49 15.41
CA LEU A 60 21.11 13.41 14.95
C LEU A 60 20.14 13.80 16.07
N SER A 61 19.08 14.51 15.70
CA SER A 61 18.02 14.91 16.61
C SER A 61 17.34 13.67 17.18
N ARG A 62 16.97 13.71 18.46
CA ARG A 62 16.24 12.58 19.09
C ARG A 62 14.79 12.49 18.67
N THR A 63 14.26 13.55 18.07
CA THR A 63 12.85 13.66 17.71
C THR A 63 12.67 14.18 16.30
N ILE A 64 11.63 13.72 15.62
CA ILE A 64 11.11 14.36 14.41
C ILE A 64 9.83 15.11 14.83
N PRO A 65 9.76 16.44 14.64
CA PRO A 65 8.67 17.21 15.21
C PRO A 65 7.35 17.03 14.45
N VAL A 66 6.25 17.21 15.17
CA VAL A 66 4.88 16.96 14.68
C VAL A 66 4.46 17.95 13.60
N ASP A 67 5.02 19.17 13.62
CA ASP A 67 4.76 20.21 12.63
C ASP A 67 5.27 19.82 11.23
N PHE A 68 6.41 19.15 11.14
CA PHE A 68 6.89 18.56 9.89
C PHE A 68 5.92 17.50 9.37
N ALA A 69 5.45 16.61 10.26
CA ALA A 69 4.47 15.60 9.90
C ALA A 69 3.15 16.23 9.40
N GLN A 70 2.76 17.34 10.00
CA GLN A 70 1.53 18.05 9.66
C GLN A 70 1.65 18.64 8.27
N LYS A 71 2.71 19.43 8.05
CA LYS A 71 3.04 20.05 6.78
C LYS A 71 3.15 19.02 5.66
N TRP A 72 3.82 17.89 5.92
CA TRP A 72 3.96 16.81 4.94
C TRP A 72 2.61 16.16 4.61
N GLY A 73 1.82 15.83 5.64
CA GLY A 73 0.53 15.17 5.50
C GLY A 73 -0.51 16.02 4.77
N GLU A 74 -0.63 17.30 5.15
CA GLU A 74 -1.52 18.27 4.50
C GLU A 74 -1.17 18.42 3.03
N TRP A 75 0.12 18.64 2.72
CA TRP A 75 0.57 18.74 1.34
C TRP A 75 0.29 17.47 0.53
N CYS A 76 0.56 16.29 1.09
CA CYS A 76 0.24 15.02 0.41
C CYS A 76 -1.27 14.90 0.12
N GLY A 77 -2.11 15.27 1.08
CA GLY A 77 -3.57 15.30 0.92
C GLY A 77 -4.03 16.25 -0.19
N GLU A 78 -3.52 17.48 -0.19
CA GLU A 78 -3.78 18.49 -1.23
C GLU A 78 -3.34 18.03 -2.62
N GLN A 79 -2.20 17.33 -2.70
CA GLN A 79 -1.68 16.77 -3.96
C GLN A 79 -2.38 15.48 -4.39
N GLY A 80 -3.30 14.95 -3.57
CA GLY A 80 -4.00 13.70 -3.82
C GLY A 80 -3.12 12.46 -3.72
N ILE A 81 -1.94 12.56 -3.09
CA ILE A 81 -1.04 11.43 -2.87
C ILE A 81 -1.69 10.50 -1.84
N ARG A 82 -1.56 9.19 -2.10
CA ARG A 82 -2.09 8.12 -1.25
C ARG A 82 -1.08 7.01 -1.11
N GLY A 83 -1.24 6.20 -0.07
CA GLY A 83 -0.44 5.00 0.10
C GLY A 83 -0.50 4.41 1.48
N LYS A 84 0.66 4.22 2.11
CA LYS A 84 0.85 3.63 3.43
C LYS A 84 1.78 4.50 4.27
N PHE A 85 1.56 4.54 5.58
CA PHE A 85 2.41 5.20 6.56
C PHE A 85 2.63 4.27 7.76
N SER A 86 3.89 3.92 8.02
CA SER A 86 4.25 3.13 9.20
C SER A 86 3.99 3.92 10.48
N PHE A 87 3.65 3.21 11.55
CA PHE A 87 3.49 3.80 12.87
C PHE A 87 4.04 2.78 13.88
N VAL A 88 5.31 2.91 14.23
CA VAL A 88 5.97 1.94 15.12
C VAL A 88 5.32 2.00 16.51
N PRO A 89 4.79 0.89 17.06
CA PRO A 89 4.00 0.93 18.29
C PRO A 89 4.80 1.11 19.59
N PHE A 90 6.08 0.73 19.59
CA PHE A 90 7.01 0.82 20.71
C PHE A 90 8.39 1.31 20.20
N PRO A 91 8.44 2.51 19.59
CA PRO A 91 9.58 2.97 18.78
C PRO A 91 10.91 2.88 19.53
N ALA A 92 11.82 2.05 19.02
CA ALA A 92 13.13 1.74 19.62
C ALA A 92 13.11 1.43 21.12
N GLY A 93 12.00 0.88 21.64
CA GLY A 93 11.85 0.62 23.07
C GLY A 93 11.76 1.86 23.96
N GLN A 94 11.55 3.06 23.40
CA GLN A 94 11.54 4.32 24.16
C GLN A 94 10.23 4.58 24.93
N GLY A 95 9.17 3.90 24.54
CA GLY A 95 7.90 3.85 25.26
C GLY A 95 6.79 3.36 24.34
N ARG A 96 5.68 2.89 24.90
CA ARG A 96 4.57 2.36 24.10
C ARG A 96 3.60 3.46 23.73
N VAL A 97 3.10 3.45 22.50
CA VAL A 97 2.14 4.46 22.02
C VAL A 97 0.85 4.51 22.85
N ASP A 98 0.46 3.41 23.49
CA ASP A 98 -0.73 3.33 24.35
C ASP A 98 -0.49 3.69 25.83
N GLN A 99 0.76 4.00 26.20
CA GLN A 99 1.14 4.41 27.56
C GLN A 99 1.79 5.79 27.61
N GLY A 100 2.41 6.22 26.51
CA GLY A 100 3.21 7.43 26.43
C GLY A 100 4.71 7.16 26.36
N PHE A 101 5.47 8.22 26.09
CA PHE A 101 6.92 8.19 26.04
C PHE A 101 7.46 8.92 27.28
N PRO A 102 8.05 8.22 28.27
CA PRO A 102 8.44 8.81 29.56
C PRO A 102 9.33 10.05 29.45
N ASP A 103 10.22 10.09 28.46
CA ASP A 103 11.19 11.16 28.26
C ASP A 103 10.65 12.31 27.39
N HIS A 104 9.37 12.29 27.02
CA HIS A 104 8.74 13.31 26.19
C HIS A 104 7.45 13.86 26.79
N PRO A 105 7.14 15.15 26.58
CA PRO A 105 5.86 15.72 26.99
C PRO A 105 4.68 14.94 26.39
N ARG A 106 3.69 14.59 27.23
CA ARG A 106 2.51 13.81 26.83
C ARG A 106 1.72 14.43 25.67
N HIS A 107 1.69 15.76 25.56
CA HIS A 107 0.96 16.44 24.49
C HIS A 107 1.53 16.11 23.11
N LEU A 108 2.85 15.89 22.98
CA LEU A 108 3.46 15.59 21.68
C LEU A 108 2.92 14.29 21.06
N LEU A 109 2.76 13.24 21.87
CA LEU A 109 2.14 12.01 21.40
C LEU A 109 0.65 12.22 21.09
N ALA A 110 -0.07 12.99 21.90
CA ALA A 110 -1.47 13.30 21.65
C ALA A 110 -1.66 14.05 20.32
N ASP A 111 -0.81 15.03 20.05
CA ASP A 111 -0.81 15.82 18.80
C ASP A 111 -0.50 14.93 17.60
N TRP A 112 0.51 14.05 17.72
CA TRP A 112 0.81 13.03 16.71
C TRP A 112 -0.38 12.11 16.43
N LEU A 113 -1.03 11.58 17.47
CA LEU A 113 -2.19 10.70 17.31
C LEU A 113 -3.37 11.41 16.65
N LYS A 114 -3.60 12.68 17.00
CA LYS A 114 -4.62 13.51 16.37
C LYS A 114 -4.33 13.71 14.88
N LEU A 115 -3.12 14.17 14.56
CA LEU A 115 -2.63 14.34 13.19
C LEU A 115 -2.73 13.05 12.37
N THR A 116 -2.31 11.93 12.94
CA THR A 116 -2.35 10.64 12.27
C THR A 116 -3.77 10.27 11.86
N LYS A 117 -4.77 10.53 12.71
CA LYS A 117 -6.18 10.21 12.43
C LYS A 117 -6.84 11.21 11.49
N GLU A 118 -6.58 12.50 11.68
CA GLU A 118 -7.28 13.57 10.96
C GLU A 118 -6.65 13.89 9.61
N ILE A 119 -5.33 13.75 9.47
CA ILE A 119 -4.58 14.19 8.29
C ILE A 119 -4.00 13.00 7.51
N LEU A 120 -3.33 12.06 8.18
CA LEU A 120 -2.66 10.96 7.47
C LEU A 120 -3.63 9.85 7.04
N TRP A 121 -4.44 9.34 7.95
CA TRP A 121 -5.29 8.18 7.71
C TRP A 121 -6.28 8.32 6.54
N PRO A 122 -6.87 9.49 6.23
CA PRO A 122 -7.70 9.65 5.04
C PRO A 122 -6.98 9.30 3.72
N HIS A 123 -5.65 9.48 3.68
CA HIS A 123 -4.82 9.32 2.49
C HIS A 123 -3.89 8.12 2.54
N PHE A 124 -3.52 7.64 3.73
CA PHE A 124 -2.56 6.57 3.93
C PHE A 124 -3.13 5.48 4.83
N ASP A 125 -2.88 4.22 4.49
CA ASP A 125 -3.07 3.11 5.42
C ASP A 125 -2.06 3.22 6.55
N LEU A 126 -2.52 3.06 7.78
CA LEU A 126 -1.66 3.04 8.96
C LEU A 126 -1.32 1.60 9.30
N THR A 127 -0.06 1.31 9.57
CA THR A 127 0.38 -0.06 9.89
C THR A 127 1.51 -0.08 10.91
N PRO A 128 1.59 -1.12 11.75
CA PRO A 128 2.79 -1.34 12.54
C PRO A 128 3.95 -1.75 11.63
N GLU A 129 5.15 -1.28 11.93
CA GLU A 129 6.42 -1.77 11.37
C GLU A 129 7.16 -2.59 12.43
N MET A 130 6.39 -3.59 12.88
CA MET A 130 6.38 -4.25 14.19
C MET A 130 6.97 -3.46 15.36
N LEU A 131 7.22 -4.12 16.51
CA LEU A 131 7.04 -3.47 17.80
C LEU A 131 8.00 -2.31 18.00
N THR A 132 9.30 -2.53 17.80
CA THR A 132 10.31 -1.52 18.11
C THR A 132 11.12 -1.08 16.91
N HIS A 133 11.08 -1.85 15.82
CA HIS A 133 11.95 -1.72 14.66
C HIS A 133 13.45 -1.92 14.98
N SER A 134 13.75 -2.47 16.16
CA SER A 134 15.12 -2.68 16.66
C SER A 134 15.19 -3.99 17.44
N HIS A 135 15.18 -3.92 18.77
CA HIS A 135 15.17 -5.10 19.64
C HIS A 135 13.81 -5.81 19.65
N VAL A 136 13.83 -7.13 19.56
CA VAL A 136 12.64 -7.97 19.75
C VAL A 136 12.15 -7.82 21.19
N VAL A 137 10.82 -7.74 21.37
CA VAL A 137 10.17 -7.60 22.68
C VAL A 137 9.72 -8.96 23.22
N ASP A 138 9.99 -9.24 24.49
CA ASP A 138 9.23 -10.27 25.21
C ASP A 138 7.83 -9.73 25.49
N ILE A 139 6.83 -10.19 24.74
CA ILE A 139 5.45 -9.68 24.84
C ILE A 139 4.74 -10.02 26.16
N LYS A 140 5.30 -10.90 27.00
CA LYS A 140 4.73 -11.19 28.33
C LYS A 140 5.14 -10.15 29.35
N THR A 141 6.41 -9.73 29.32
CA THR A 141 6.99 -8.75 30.25
C THR A 141 7.03 -7.35 29.67
N MET A 142 6.86 -7.21 28.35
CA MET A 142 7.08 -6.00 27.56
C MET A 142 8.51 -5.44 27.66
N SER A 143 9.50 -6.31 27.92
CA SER A 143 10.92 -5.93 27.99
C SER A 143 11.66 -6.23 26.69
N LEU A 144 12.68 -5.44 26.36
CA LEU A 144 13.57 -5.70 25.23
C LEU A 144 14.41 -6.95 25.47
N THR A 145 14.58 -7.76 24.42
CA THR A 145 15.48 -8.92 24.42
C THR A 145 16.78 -8.59 23.69
N ASN A 146 17.73 -9.54 23.69
CA ASN A 146 18.97 -9.42 22.92
C ASN A 146 18.81 -9.77 21.43
N GLN A 147 17.64 -10.25 21.00
CA GLN A 147 17.38 -10.48 19.57
C GLN A 147 16.99 -9.16 18.90
N TRP A 148 17.29 -9.03 17.61
CA TRP A 148 17.02 -7.88 16.79
C TRP A 148 16.03 -8.24 15.67
N GLU A 149 14.98 -7.45 15.52
CA GLU A 149 13.85 -7.72 14.62
C GLU A 149 14.33 -7.86 13.16
N GLN A 150 15.23 -6.98 12.73
CA GLN A 150 15.74 -6.99 11.35
C GLN A 150 16.80 -8.06 11.07
N VAL A 151 17.35 -8.70 12.12
CA VAL A 151 18.51 -9.59 11.98
C VAL A 151 18.15 -11.03 12.34
N GLU A 152 17.79 -11.32 13.58
CA GLU A 152 17.38 -12.66 13.99
C GLU A 152 16.03 -13.02 13.39
N TRP A 153 15.08 -12.07 13.38
CA TRP A 153 13.74 -12.31 12.85
C TRP A 153 13.61 -12.08 11.33
N TYR A 154 14.74 -11.92 10.64
CA TYR A 154 14.85 -12.28 9.23
C TYR A 154 14.38 -13.72 8.97
N ASP A 155 14.75 -14.63 9.89
CA ASP A 155 14.32 -16.03 9.93
C ASP A 155 13.47 -16.28 11.20
N PRO A 156 12.22 -15.80 11.23
CA PRO A 156 11.48 -15.73 12.48
C PRO A 156 11.14 -17.12 13.03
N PRO A 157 11.02 -17.25 14.37
CA PRO A 157 10.35 -18.39 14.97
C PRO A 157 8.86 -18.35 14.60
N VAL A 158 8.32 -19.47 14.08
CA VAL A 158 6.94 -19.49 13.54
C VAL A 158 5.89 -19.44 14.65
N GLU A 159 6.11 -20.17 15.75
CA GLU A 159 5.13 -20.27 16.85
C GLU A 159 4.75 -18.92 17.49
N PRO A 160 5.70 -18.06 17.93
CA PRO A 160 5.35 -16.78 18.54
C PRO A 160 5.00 -15.68 17.53
N LEU A 161 5.14 -15.93 16.22
CA LEU A 161 5.07 -14.88 15.19
C LEU A 161 3.69 -14.21 15.15
N THR A 162 2.63 -15.00 15.21
CA THR A 162 1.25 -14.49 15.22
C THR A 162 0.99 -13.62 16.45
N ASP A 163 1.43 -14.06 17.63
CA ASP A 163 1.23 -13.31 18.88
C ASP A 163 2.04 -12.01 18.90
N TYR A 164 3.25 -12.02 18.33
CA TYR A 164 4.08 -10.84 18.19
C TYR A 164 3.44 -9.78 17.29
N ILE A 165 2.97 -10.20 16.10
CA ILE A 165 2.29 -9.31 15.14
C ILE A 165 0.96 -8.83 15.72
N ALA A 166 0.20 -9.70 16.36
CA ALA A 166 -1.04 -9.33 17.03
C ALA A 166 -0.80 -8.31 18.15
N THR A 167 0.30 -8.43 18.89
CA THR A 167 0.67 -7.43 19.91
C THR A 167 0.94 -6.08 19.26
N ALA A 168 1.69 -6.04 18.16
CA ALA A 168 1.96 -4.79 17.44
C ALA A 168 0.66 -4.11 16.95
N MET A 169 -0.24 -4.89 16.34
CA MET A 169 -1.56 -4.39 15.94
C MET A 169 -2.41 -3.93 17.12
N GLN A 170 -2.38 -4.67 18.23
CA GLN A 170 -3.18 -4.37 19.42
C GLN A 170 -2.75 -3.05 20.07
N LEU A 171 -1.44 -2.75 20.14
CA LEU A 171 -0.95 -1.48 20.67
C LEU A 171 -1.45 -0.28 19.84
N LEU A 172 -1.50 -0.41 18.51
CA LEU A 172 -2.08 0.61 17.65
C LEU A 172 -3.61 0.70 17.80
N LYS A 173 -4.29 -0.44 17.93
CA LYS A 173 -5.74 -0.49 18.18
C LYS A 173 -6.11 0.20 19.49
N ASN A 174 -5.29 0.06 20.54
CA ASN A 174 -5.51 0.70 21.84
C ASN A 174 -5.56 2.23 21.74
N VAL A 175 -4.84 2.81 20.77
CA VAL A 175 -4.88 4.25 20.49
C VAL A 175 -5.81 4.63 19.36
N GLY A 176 -6.65 3.70 18.89
CA GLY A 176 -7.67 3.93 17.87
C GLY A 176 -7.13 3.94 16.43
N ILE A 177 -6.06 3.18 16.15
CA ILE A 177 -5.54 2.97 14.80
C ILE A 177 -5.89 1.55 14.33
N PRO A 178 -6.68 1.37 13.25
CA PRO A 178 -7.30 0.08 12.91
C PRO A 178 -6.40 -0.91 12.16
N CYS A 179 -5.22 -0.50 11.69
CA CYS A 179 -4.23 -1.34 10.99
C CYS A 179 -4.79 -2.19 9.83
N GLU A 180 -4.72 -1.65 8.60
CA GLU A 180 -5.16 -2.34 7.37
C GLU A 180 -4.21 -3.46 6.91
N GLY A 181 -3.04 -3.53 7.53
CA GLY A 181 -1.96 -4.45 7.19
C GLY A 181 -0.76 -4.28 8.12
N VAL A 182 0.40 -4.74 7.70
CA VAL A 182 1.67 -4.57 8.42
C VAL A 182 2.81 -4.11 7.51
N THR A 183 3.87 -3.58 8.09
CA THR A 183 5.16 -3.37 7.44
C THR A 183 6.18 -4.31 8.10
N SER A 184 7.05 -4.94 7.31
CA SER A 184 8.25 -5.60 7.83
C SER A 184 9.36 -4.56 8.07
N PRO A 185 9.95 -4.43 9.27
CA PRO A 185 11.16 -3.67 9.49
C PRO A 185 12.29 -4.38 8.76
N GLY A 186 12.84 -3.71 7.76
CA GLY A 186 13.89 -4.27 6.90
C GLY A 186 13.49 -5.65 6.33
N ALA A 187 14.21 -6.69 6.74
CA ALA A 187 14.04 -8.04 6.19
C ALA A 187 13.21 -8.99 7.07
N PHE A 188 12.49 -8.49 8.07
CA PHE A 188 11.70 -9.34 8.97
C PHE A 188 10.75 -10.28 8.23
N GLY A 189 10.79 -11.57 8.56
CA GLY A 189 9.92 -12.59 7.98
C GLY A 189 10.33 -13.10 6.60
N LYS A 190 11.38 -12.51 5.99
CA LYS A 190 11.74 -12.76 4.59
C LYS A 190 12.15 -14.21 4.29
N LYS A 191 12.85 -14.89 5.20
CA LYS A 191 13.24 -16.31 4.99
C LYS A 191 12.06 -17.29 5.07
N LYS A 192 10.96 -16.89 5.72
CA LYS A 192 9.77 -17.72 5.95
C LYS A 192 8.50 -16.96 5.54
N GLU A 193 8.51 -16.30 4.38
CA GLU A 193 7.44 -15.40 3.95
C GLU A 193 6.04 -16.04 3.97
N ALA A 194 5.91 -17.31 3.59
CA ALA A 194 4.62 -18.02 3.64
C ALA A 194 4.08 -18.17 5.08
N ALA A 195 4.95 -18.46 6.04
CA ALA A 195 4.56 -18.55 7.45
C ALA A 195 4.31 -17.15 8.04
N TYR A 196 5.12 -16.17 7.65
CA TYR A 196 4.93 -14.76 8.02
C TYR A 196 3.59 -14.21 7.53
N SER A 197 3.24 -14.40 6.25
CA SER A 197 1.95 -13.98 5.70
C SER A 197 0.77 -14.71 6.36
N LYS A 198 0.95 -15.95 6.81
CA LYS A 198 -0.06 -16.67 7.60
C LYS A 198 -0.26 -16.03 8.97
N ALA A 199 0.84 -15.73 9.66
CA ALA A 199 0.81 -15.07 10.96
C ALA A 199 0.17 -13.66 10.88
N ILE A 200 0.43 -12.91 9.81
CA ILE A 200 -0.23 -11.63 9.53
C ILE A 200 -1.75 -11.81 9.41
N LEU A 201 -2.20 -12.79 8.63
CA LEU A 201 -3.63 -13.08 8.47
C LEU A 201 -4.30 -13.38 9.82
N ASP A 202 -3.69 -14.28 10.59
CA ASP A 202 -4.25 -14.73 11.86
C ASP A 202 -4.26 -13.60 12.90
N ALA A 203 -3.23 -12.76 12.92
CA ALA A 203 -3.18 -11.56 13.75
C ALA A 203 -4.24 -10.53 13.33
N ALA A 204 -4.38 -10.26 12.03
CA ALA A 204 -5.35 -9.30 11.50
C ALA A 204 -6.81 -9.74 11.77
N LEU A 205 -7.11 -11.03 11.62
CA LEU A 205 -8.39 -11.61 11.99
C LEU A 205 -8.63 -11.51 13.51
N ARG A 206 -7.63 -11.85 14.34
CA ARG A 206 -7.76 -11.81 15.80
C ARG A 206 -7.98 -10.40 16.33
N VAL A 207 -7.22 -9.42 15.85
CA VAL A 207 -7.18 -8.07 16.43
C VAL A 207 -8.22 -7.17 15.76
N ASN A 208 -8.31 -7.18 14.43
CA ASN A 208 -9.14 -6.23 13.68
C ASN A 208 -10.31 -6.87 12.95
N ASN A 209 -10.46 -8.20 13.03
CA ASN A 209 -11.42 -8.95 12.22
C ASN A 209 -11.27 -8.63 10.71
N ASN A 210 -10.04 -8.42 10.26
CA ASN A 210 -9.73 -8.09 8.87
C ASN A 210 -9.39 -9.37 8.10
N PRO A 211 -10.27 -9.85 7.19
CA PRO A 211 -10.02 -11.07 6.41
C PRO A 211 -9.11 -10.84 5.20
N ARG A 212 -8.79 -9.58 4.87
CA ARG A 212 -8.10 -9.17 3.65
C ARG A 212 -6.96 -8.19 3.96
N PRO A 213 -6.03 -8.51 4.89
CA PRO A 213 -4.92 -7.63 5.18
C PRO A 213 -3.91 -7.62 4.02
N PHE A 214 -3.06 -6.60 4.02
CA PHE A 214 -1.86 -6.57 3.18
C PHE A 214 -0.58 -6.52 4.03
N TYR A 215 0.57 -6.72 3.40
CA TYR A 215 1.86 -6.42 4.00
C TYR A 215 2.83 -5.81 3.00
N PHE A 216 3.80 -5.04 3.52
CA PHE A 216 4.97 -4.58 2.79
C PHE A 216 6.22 -5.32 3.30
N LEU A 217 7.03 -5.83 2.38
CA LEU A 217 8.29 -6.54 2.66
C LEU A 217 9.33 -6.35 1.54
N TRP A 218 8.87 -6.22 0.30
CA TRP A 218 9.75 -6.22 -0.87
C TRP A 218 9.90 -4.82 -1.45
N LEU A 219 11.14 -4.31 -1.38
CA LEU A 219 11.62 -3.23 -2.21
C LEU A 219 12.50 -3.84 -3.30
N ASP A 220 12.06 -3.70 -4.56
CA ASP A 220 12.76 -4.24 -5.72
C ASP A 220 12.68 -3.27 -6.90
N ASP A 221 13.80 -2.60 -7.17
CA ASP A 221 13.93 -1.63 -8.24
C ASP A 221 14.39 -2.25 -9.58
N GLN A 222 14.61 -3.57 -9.62
CA GLN A 222 15.09 -4.28 -10.80
C GLN A 222 13.98 -5.07 -11.49
N ARG A 223 13.21 -5.85 -10.72
CA ARG A 223 12.14 -6.72 -11.24
C ARG A 223 10.85 -5.93 -11.50
N PRO A 224 9.98 -6.36 -12.44
CA PRO A 224 8.65 -5.78 -12.56
C PRO A 224 7.88 -5.89 -11.24
N PRO A 225 7.16 -4.83 -10.81
CA PRO A 225 6.36 -4.89 -9.59
C PRO A 225 5.20 -5.86 -9.73
N SER A 226 4.76 -6.41 -8.61
CA SER A 226 3.69 -7.41 -8.51
C SER A 226 2.91 -7.22 -7.21
N VAL A 227 1.74 -7.85 -7.13
CA VAL A 227 0.92 -7.94 -5.91
C VAL A 227 0.60 -9.40 -5.61
N PRO A 228 1.57 -10.21 -5.12
CA PRO A 228 1.32 -11.62 -4.81
C PRO A 228 0.20 -11.82 -3.78
N LEU A 229 -0.66 -12.83 -4.01
CA LEU A 229 -1.72 -13.22 -3.08
C LEU A 229 -1.35 -14.52 -2.35
N TRP A 230 -1.57 -14.55 -1.03
CA TRP A 230 -1.30 -15.67 -0.14
C TRP A 230 -2.56 -16.12 0.60
N HIS A 231 -2.54 -17.38 1.07
CA HIS A 231 -3.57 -17.97 1.95
C HIS A 231 -5.00 -17.80 1.44
N VAL A 232 -5.17 -17.85 0.12
CA VAL A 232 -6.44 -17.61 -0.56
C VAL A 232 -7.47 -18.68 -0.17
N GLN A 233 -8.59 -18.23 0.38
CA GLN A 233 -9.80 -19.02 0.60
C GLN A 233 -10.98 -18.27 -0.05
N LYS A 234 -11.18 -18.47 -1.37
CA LYS A 234 -12.13 -17.70 -2.19
C LYS A 234 -13.54 -17.68 -1.56
N GLU A 235 -14.05 -18.84 -1.15
CA GLU A 235 -15.40 -19.00 -0.59
C GLU A 235 -15.64 -18.20 0.70
N LYS A 236 -14.56 -17.92 1.46
CA LYS A 236 -14.62 -17.15 2.71
C LYS A 236 -14.27 -15.68 2.53
N GLY A 237 -13.86 -15.26 1.33
CA GLY A 237 -13.37 -13.90 1.10
C GLY A 237 -12.07 -13.57 1.83
N ILE A 238 -11.24 -14.60 2.11
CA ILE A 238 -9.99 -14.45 2.85
C ILE A 238 -8.80 -14.55 1.89
N ALA A 239 -7.88 -13.60 1.98
CA ALA A 239 -6.60 -13.61 1.29
C ALA A 239 -5.65 -12.59 1.94
N VAL A 240 -4.35 -12.71 1.69
CA VAL A 240 -3.35 -11.70 2.08
C VAL A 240 -2.63 -11.21 0.83
N ALA A 241 -2.48 -9.89 0.68
CA ALA A 241 -1.69 -9.32 -0.42
C ALA A 241 -0.30 -8.88 0.04
N SER A 242 0.71 -9.21 -0.75
CA SER A 242 2.05 -8.64 -0.66
C SER A 242 2.14 -7.43 -1.59
N ILE A 243 2.47 -6.25 -1.06
CA ILE A 243 2.66 -5.03 -1.87
C ILE A 243 4.16 -4.83 -2.07
N TRP A 244 4.59 -4.74 -3.32
CA TRP A 244 6.00 -4.54 -3.67
C TRP A 244 6.26 -3.09 -4.05
N ALA A 245 7.27 -2.47 -3.44
CA ALA A 245 7.79 -1.20 -3.89
C ALA A 245 8.71 -1.40 -5.10
N CYS A 246 8.52 -0.57 -6.13
CA CYS A 246 9.16 -0.71 -7.44
C CYS A 246 10.37 0.22 -7.65
N ALA A 247 10.65 1.06 -6.66
CA ALA A 247 11.73 2.04 -6.65
C ALA A 247 12.52 1.92 -5.35
N GLY A 248 13.80 2.26 -5.40
CA GLY A 248 14.62 2.33 -4.19
C GLY A 248 14.30 3.56 -3.34
N ASP A 249 14.79 3.58 -2.11
CA ASP A 249 14.72 4.78 -1.29
C ASP A 249 15.72 5.82 -1.80
N TRP A 250 15.23 6.65 -2.72
CA TRP A 250 15.97 7.77 -3.29
C TRP A 250 15.42 9.11 -2.83
N PHE A 251 14.61 9.13 -1.76
CA PHE A 251 14.13 10.37 -1.13
C PHE A 251 15.15 10.90 -0.12
N GLY A 252 15.80 10.04 0.64
CA GLY A 252 16.82 10.49 1.59
C GLY A 252 17.51 9.39 2.39
N SER A 253 17.32 8.12 1.99
CA SER A 253 17.77 6.93 2.73
C SER A 253 17.14 6.81 4.13
N TRP A 254 17.20 5.62 4.70
CA TRP A 254 16.83 5.35 6.10
C TRP A 254 17.77 6.05 7.10
N THR A 255 18.97 6.40 6.66
CA THR A 255 19.96 7.12 7.47
C THR A 255 19.54 8.56 7.79
N GLY A 256 18.65 9.15 7.00
CA GLY A 256 18.20 10.53 7.21
C GLY A 256 19.23 11.61 6.89
N PHE A 257 20.36 11.26 6.26
CA PHE A 257 21.40 12.22 5.88
C PHE A 257 22.07 11.95 4.53
N ASP A 258 21.56 10.99 3.75
CA ASP A 258 21.96 10.81 2.35
C ASP A 258 21.07 11.67 1.46
N ARG A 259 21.65 12.49 0.59
CA ARG A 259 20.84 13.28 -0.34
C ARG A 259 20.13 12.36 -1.34
N GLY A 260 18.81 12.48 -1.42
CA GLY A 260 18.00 11.83 -2.44
C GLY A 260 18.25 12.35 -3.86
N ASP A 261 17.62 11.71 -4.84
CA ASP A 261 17.76 12.05 -6.25
C ASP A 261 16.44 11.82 -7.00
N PRO A 262 15.73 12.87 -7.45
CA PRO A 262 14.48 12.73 -8.18
C PRO A 262 14.68 12.10 -9.57
N ASP A 263 15.86 12.20 -10.19
CA ASP A 263 16.11 11.67 -11.53
C ASP A 263 16.16 10.13 -11.55
N ARG A 264 16.49 9.50 -10.42
CA ARG A 264 16.38 8.04 -10.27
C ARG A 264 14.93 7.57 -10.38
N PHE A 265 13.98 8.36 -9.88
CA PHE A 265 12.55 8.08 -10.06
C PHE A 265 12.09 8.40 -11.48
N ILE A 266 12.20 9.66 -11.87
CA ILE A 266 11.74 10.17 -13.16
C ILE A 266 12.56 11.40 -13.51
N THR A 267 13.26 11.39 -14.64
CA THR A 267 14.09 12.51 -15.11
C THR A 267 13.25 13.71 -15.52
N GLU A 268 13.87 14.88 -15.68
CA GLU A 268 13.18 16.11 -16.06
C GLU A 268 12.47 16.06 -17.42
N ASP A 269 13.03 15.31 -18.38
CA ASP A 269 12.42 15.05 -19.69
C ASP A 269 11.30 13.99 -19.66
N LEU A 270 11.03 13.42 -18.48
CA LEU A 270 10.00 12.41 -18.20
C LEU A 270 10.23 11.05 -18.87
N GLN A 271 11.38 10.83 -19.51
CA GLN A 271 11.67 9.60 -20.26
C GLN A 271 12.54 8.60 -19.48
N GLY A 272 13.40 9.10 -18.60
CA GLY A 272 14.36 8.32 -17.82
C GLY A 272 13.95 8.09 -16.37
N GLY A 273 14.79 7.37 -15.65
CA GLY A 273 14.50 6.90 -14.30
C GLY A 273 13.67 5.62 -14.29
N ARG A 274 13.27 5.18 -13.10
CA ARG A 274 12.55 3.92 -12.90
C ARG A 274 11.08 3.97 -13.26
N LEU A 275 10.39 5.07 -12.92
CA LEU A 275 8.94 5.15 -12.99
C LEU A 275 8.40 5.07 -14.43
N PRO A 276 8.96 5.77 -15.45
CA PRO A 276 8.43 5.70 -16.82
C PRO A 276 8.35 4.27 -17.38
N ALA A 277 9.37 3.44 -17.12
CA ALA A 277 9.41 2.05 -17.56
C ALA A 277 8.35 1.16 -16.88
N VAL A 278 8.01 1.45 -15.62
CA VAL A 278 6.93 0.76 -14.89
C VAL A 278 5.56 1.22 -15.40
N LEU A 279 5.38 2.53 -15.55
CA LEU A 279 4.12 3.15 -16.01
C LEU A 279 3.76 2.73 -17.43
N ALA A 280 4.75 2.59 -18.32
CA ALA A 280 4.52 2.12 -19.69
C ALA A 280 3.99 0.67 -19.76
N LYS A 281 4.21 -0.13 -18.71
CA LYS A 281 3.68 -1.50 -18.58
C LYS A 281 2.35 -1.57 -17.84
N GLU A 282 1.84 -0.43 -17.39
CA GLU A 282 0.60 -0.33 -16.60
C GLU A 282 0.60 -1.23 -15.35
N LEU A 283 1.77 -1.40 -14.70
CA LEU A 283 1.91 -2.16 -13.45
C LEU A 283 1.84 -1.24 -12.23
N PRO A 284 1.42 -1.73 -11.05
CA PRO A 284 1.46 -0.94 -9.82
C PRO A 284 2.80 -0.27 -9.59
N CYS A 285 2.78 1.05 -9.47
CA CYS A 285 3.97 1.86 -9.31
C CYS A 285 3.98 2.40 -7.87
N VAL A 286 4.51 1.57 -6.97
CA VAL A 286 4.60 1.88 -5.54
C VAL A 286 6.00 2.40 -5.23
N LEU A 287 6.07 3.62 -4.72
CA LEU A 287 7.31 4.26 -4.26
C LEU A 287 7.50 3.96 -2.77
N CYS A 288 8.75 3.98 -2.31
CA CYS A 288 9.08 3.81 -0.89
C CYS A 288 10.15 4.83 -0.48
N GLY A 289 10.02 5.37 0.73
CA GLY A 289 11.06 6.14 1.39
C GLY A 289 10.91 6.04 2.90
N HIS A 290 11.97 6.39 3.62
CA HIS A 290 11.97 6.34 5.08
C HIS A 290 11.78 7.73 5.67
N TRP A 291 10.97 7.83 6.72
CA TRP A 291 10.58 9.07 7.37
C TRP A 291 11.74 10.00 7.75
N PRO A 292 12.86 9.49 8.29
CA PRO A 292 14.05 10.30 8.58
C PRO A 292 14.67 10.94 7.33
N GLY A 293 14.63 10.25 6.18
CA GLY A 293 15.10 10.78 4.89
C GLY A 293 14.24 11.93 4.36
N PHE A 294 12.93 11.92 4.65
CA PHE A 294 12.05 13.04 4.31
C PHE A 294 12.31 14.26 5.19
N TYR A 295 12.51 14.06 6.50
CA TYR A 295 12.78 15.13 7.46
C TYR A 295 14.17 15.74 7.27
N PHE A 296 15.19 14.89 7.06
CA PHE A 296 16.59 15.26 6.85
C PHE A 296 17.08 16.30 7.87
N GLU A 297 16.98 15.98 9.16
CA GLU A 297 17.38 16.89 10.27
C GLU A 297 16.80 18.32 10.18
N GLY A 298 15.61 18.46 9.58
CA GLY A 298 14.90 19.73 9.43
C GLY A 298 15.17 20.48 8.11
N GLU A 299 16.09 20.00 7.27
CA GLU A 299 16.29 20.57 5.91
C GLU A 299 15.21 20.10 4.92
N GLU A 300 14.45 19.06 5.27
CA GLU A 300 13.34 18.51 4.49
C GLU A 300 13.75 18.07 3.07
N PHE A 301 14.99 17.63 2.90
CA PHE A 301 15.56 17.34 1.58
C PHE A 301 14.71 16.30 0.82
N GLY A 302 14.38 15.17 1.47
CA GLY A 302 13.56 14.14 0.83
C GLY A 302 12.13 14.57 0.56
N PHE A 303 11.58 15.48 1.37
CA PHE A 303 10.28 16.08 1.05
C PHE A 303 10.34 16.95 -0.22
N ASN A 304 11.43 17.68 -0.44
CA ASN A 304 11.63 18.45 -1.67
C ASN A 304 11.89 17.56 -2.90
N VAL A 305 12.53 16.41 -2.71
CA VAL A 305 12.62 15.36 -3.75
C VAL A 305 11.21 14.87 -4.11
N LEU A 306 10.35 14.56 -3.13
CA LEU A 306 8.97 14.15 -3.38
C LEU A 306 8.15 15.19 -4.14
N LYS A 307 8.26 16.47 -3.78
CA LYS A 307 7.63 17.57 -4.52
C LYS A 307 8.05 17.58 -5.99
N THR A 308 9.33 17.36 -6.25
CA THR A 308 9.89 17.30 -7.61
C THR A 308 9.36 16.09 -8.39
N VAL A 309 9.37 14.91 -7.77
CA VAL A 309 8.84 13.67 -8.38
C VAL A 309 7.34 13.82 -8.67
N LYS A 310 6.56 14.35 -7.73
CA LYS A 310 5.12 14.59 -7.92
C LYS A 310 4.86 15.54 -9.09
N ARG A 311 5.59 16.67 -9.17
CA ARG A 311 5.48 17.61 -10.30
C ARG A 311 5.76 16.93 -11.64
N ARG A 312 6.77 16.06 -11.69
CA ARG A 312 7.13 15.30 -12.92
C ARG A 312 6.07 14.25 -13.27
N LEU A 313 5.51 13.55 -12.29
CA LEU A 313 4.38 12.63 -12.51
C LEU A 313 3.14 13.36 -13.02
N ASP A 314 2.83 14.55 -12.50
CA ASP A 314 1.74 15.38 -13.01
C ASP A 314 2.00 15.85 -14.44
N ALA A 315 3.24 16.18 -14.79
CA ALA A 315 3.62 16.53 -16.17
C ALA A 315 3.58 15.32 -17.12
N TYR A 316 3.83 14.12 -16.62
CA TYR A 316 3.73 12.86 -17.37
C TYR A 316 2.27 12.49 -17.68
N ASP A 317 1.34 12.86 -16.79
CA ASP A 317 -0.11 12.60 -16.87
C ASP A 317 -0.94 13.88 -16.67
N PRO A 318 -0.82 14.88 -17.57
CA PRO A 318 -1.37 16.22 -17.37
C PRO A 318 -2.90 16.26 -17.38
N ASP A 319 -3.54 15.28 -18.01
CA ASP A 319 -5.01 15.15 -18.08
C ASP A 319 -5.57 14.12 -17.07
N ARG A 320 -4.70 13.51 -16.24
CA ARG A 320 -5.04 12.52 -15.21
C ARG A 320 -5.77 11.29 -15.78
N THR A 321 -5.34 10.85 -16.95
CA THR A 321 -5.92 9.69 -17.65
C THR A 321 -5.08 8.43 -17.54
N LYS A 322 -3.82 8.53 -17.08
CA LYS A 322 -2.88 7.40 -17.04
C LYS A 322 -2.64 6.83 -15.65
N THR A 323 -2.75 7.64 -14.60
CA THR A 323 -2.31 7.29 -13.24
C THR A 323 -3.38 7.54 -12.19
N LEU A 324 -3.38 6.74 -11.13
CA LEU A 324 -4.34 6.84 -10.03
C LEU A 324 -3.64 6.60 -8.69
N TRP A 325 -3.55 7.62 -7.84
CA TRP A 325 -3.07 7.47 -6.47
C TRP A 325 -4.06 6.65 -5.64
N MET A 326 -3.57 5.58 -5.03
CA MET A 326 -4.34 4.63 -4.23
C MET A 326 -3.59 4.31 -2.94
N LYS A 327 -4.34 3.98 -1.90
CA LYS A 327 -3.80 3.33 -0.70
C LYS A 327 -3.30 1.92 -1.04
N ASN A 328 -2.41 1.37 -0.21
CA ASN A 328 -1.90 0.01 -0.42
C ASN A 328 -3.00 -1.03 -0.25
N SER A 329 -3.92 -0.83 0.70
CA SER A 329 -5.12 -1.65 0.92
C SER A 329 -6.06 -1.60 -0.29
N GLU A 330 -6.25 -0.44 -0.89
CA GLU A 330 -7.06 -0.27 -2.11
C GLU A 330 -6.46 -1.05 -3.28
N ILE A 331 -5.12 -1.01 -3.46
CA ILE A 331 -4.41 -1.83 -4.45
C ILE A 331 -4.57 -3.31 -4.13
N ALA A 332 -4.35 -3.73 -2.88
CA ALA A 332 -4.49 -5.10 -2.44
C ALA A 332 -5.89 -5.66 -2.74
N HIS A 333 -6.94 -4.96 -2.31
CA HIS A 333 -8.33 -5.38 -2.51
C HIS A 333 -8.71 -5.41 -3.99
N TYR A 334 -8.21 -4.46 -4.79
CA TYR A 334 -8.40 -4.51 -6.24
C TYR A 334 -7.78 -5.76 -6.86
N TRP A 335 -6.55 -6.11 -6.48
CA TRP A 335 -5.88 -7.32 -7.00
C TRP A 335 -6.59 -8.60 -6.56
N MET A 336 -7.03 -8.67 -5.30
CA MET A 336 -7.87 -9.78 -4.84
C MET A 336 -9.15 -9.90 -5.67
N ALA A 337 -9.87 -8.80 -5.89
CA ALA A 337 -11.07 -8.80 -6.74
C ALA A 337 -10.75 -9.20 -8.19
N ARG A 338 -9.66 -8.69 -8.75
CA ARG A 338 -9.21 -8.95 -10.13
C ARG A 338 -8.91 -10.42 -10.37
N GLU A 339 -8.18 -11.06 -9.46
CA GLU A 339 -7.72 -12.44 -9.63
C GLU A 339 -8.72 -13.47 -9.11
N LEU A 340 -9.55 -13.11 -8.13
CA LEU A 340 -10.36 -14.06 -7.39
C LEU A 340 -11.87 -13.94 -7.65
N SER A 341 -12.33 -12.99 -8.45
CA SER A 341 -13.74 -12.95 -8.88
C SER A 341 -14.00 -13.92 -10.02
N ASP A 342 -15.12 -14.63 -9.97
CA ASP A 342 -15.55 -15.52 -11.05
C ASP A 342 -16.42 -14.73 -12.03
N ILE A 343 -15.99 -14.64 -13.28
CA ILE A 343 -16.67 -13.86 -14.33
C ILE A 343 -17.21 -14.81 -15.38
N THR A 344 -18.51 -14.71 -15.64
CA THR A 344 -19.19 -15.46 -16.70
C THR A 344 -19.85 -14.49 -17.67
N VAL A 345 -19.65 -14.72 -18.96
CA VAL A 345 -20.28 -13.95 -20.04
C VAL A 345 -21.38 -14.82 -20.62
N GLY A 346 -22.62 -14.31 -20.57
CA GLY A 346 -23.79 -14.90 -21.21
C GLY A 346 -24.29 -13.98 -22.31
N GLY A 347 -24.57 -14.53 -23.49
CA GLY A 347 -25.13 -13.82 -24.65
C GLY A 347 -25.70 -14.86 -25.61
N ALA A 348 -26.68 -14.47 -26.42
CA ALA A 348 -27.58 -15.37 -27.14
C ALA A 348 -26.86 -16.47 -27.97
N SER A 349 -26.97 -17.73 -27.53
CA SER A 349 -27.00 -18.84 -28.48
C SER A 349 -28.40 -18.84 -29.08
N ALA A 350 -28.56 -18.41 -30.34
CA ALA A 350 -29.77 -18.75 -31.08
C ALA A 350 -29.95 -20.28 -30.97
N PRO A 351 -31.14 -20.80 -30.58
CA PRO A 351 -31.36 -22.24 -30.64
C PRO A 351 -31.12 -22.67 -32.09
N ARG A 352 -30.23 -23.64 -32.32
CA ARG A 352 -30.06 -24.27 -33.63
C ARG A 352 -31.43 -24.81 -34.06
N GLY A 353 -32.14 -24.07 -34.90
CA GLY A 353 -33.47 -24.46 -35.39
C GLY A 353 -34.55 -23.37 -35.43
N SER A 354 -34.30 -22.11 -35.04
CA SER A 354 -35.31 -21.03 -35.22
C SER A 354 -35.47 -20.70 -36.71
N ARG A 355 -36.67 -20.93 -37.26
CA ARG A 355 -37.07 -20.57 -38.62
C ARG A 355 -37.14 -19.05 -38.78
N ASP A 356 -36.86 -18.58 -40.00
CA ASP A 356 -37.02 -17.19 -40.42
C ASP A 356 -38.42 -16.66 -40.04
N GLY A 357 -38.47 -15.60 -39.21
CA GLY A 357 -39.69 -14.83 -38.98
C GLY A 357 -39.89 -14.26 -37.58
N ASP A 358 -39.43 -14.93 -36.53
CA ASP A 358 -39.53 -14.44 -35.14
C ASP A 358 -38.13 -14.16 -34.61
N VAL A 359 -37.65 -12.93 -34.76
CA VAL A 359 -36.48 -12.43 -34.01
C VAL A 359 -36.99 -12.02 -32.64
N PRO A 360 -36.73 -12.77 -31.55
CA PRO A 360 -37.03 -12.27 -30.22
C PRO A 360 -36.28 -10.96 -30.03
N PRO A 361 -36.78 -10.00 -29.23
CA PRO A 361 -35.99 -8.82 -28.87
C PRO A 361 -34.62 -9.32 -28.41
N THR A 362 -33.56 -8.86 -29.06
CA THR A 362 -32.18 -9.29 -28.80
C THR A 362 -31.95 -9.17 -27.30
N MET A 363 -31.86 -10.32 -26.62
CA MET A 363 -31.59 -10.35 -25.18
C MET A 363 -30.27 -9.61 -24.96
N PRO A 364 -30.20 -8.68 -23.99
CA PRO A 364 -28.99 -7.95 -23.72
C PRO A 364 -27.87 -8.93 -23.39
N ASP A 365 -26.68 -8.68 -23.92
CA ASP A 365 -25.51 -9.41 -23.49
C ASP A 365 -25.28 -9.14 -22.01
N ARG A 366 -25.07 -10.22 -21.26
CA ARG A 366 -25.07 -10.24 -19.80
C ARG A 366 -23.75 -10.76 -19.26
N VAL A 367 -23.08 -9.98 -18.43
CA VAL A 367 -21.92 -10.45 -17.64
C VAL A 367 -22.38 -10.67 -16.20
N THR A 368 -22.04 -11.82 -15.62
CA THR A 368 -22.28 -12.12 -14.21
C THR A 368 -20.95 -12.31 -13.51
N ILE A 369 -20.75 -11.58 -12.43
CA ILE A 369 -19.56 -11.64 -11.58
C ILE A 369 -19.99 -12.16 -10.21
N THR A 370 -19.36 -13.21 -9.73
CA THR A 370 -19.54 -13.71 -8.36
C THR A 370 -18.25 -13.51 -7.59
N THR A 371 -18.31 -12.87 -6.43
CA THR A 371 -17.10 -12.56 -5.65
C THR A 371 -17.35 -12.47 -4.14
N LYS A 372 -16.29 -12.68 -3.38
CA LYS A 372 -16.18 -12.36 -1.94
C LYS A 372 -15.14 -11.26 -1.66
N PHE A 373 -14.65 -10.61 -2.71
CA PHE A 373 -13.59 -9.62 -2.65
C PHE A 373 -14.11 -8.28 -3.21
N PRO A 374 -14.63 -7.39 -2.35
CA PRO A 374 -15.18 -6.13 -2.79
C PRO A 374 -14.07 -5.13 -3.17
N THR A 375 -14.39 -4.21 -4.08
CA THR A 375 -13.52 -3.07 -4.42
C THR A 375 -14.33 -1.94 -5.07
N ASP A 376 -13.94 -0.68 -4.87
CA ASP A 376 -14.79 0.48 -5.21
C ASP A 376 -14.80 0.85 -6.70
N SER A 377 -13.78 0.44 -7.46
CA SER A 377 -13.57 0.88 -8.85
C SER A 377 -13.26 -0.28 -9.79
N PHE A 378 -13.94 -1.41 -9.60
CA PHE A 378 -13.78 -2.59 -10.47
C PHE A 378 -14.08 -2.21 -11.91
N THR A 379 -13.12 -2.47 -12.80
CA THR A 379 -13.19 -2.01 -14.18
C THR A 379 -13.10 -3.19 -15.15
N LEU A 380 -14.10 -3.32 -16.01
CA LEU A 380 -14.16 -4.32 -17.06
C LEU A 380 -14.09 -3.67 -18.43
N LYS A 381 -13.36 -4.31 -19.34
CA LYS A 381 -13.52 -4.15 -20.78
C LYS A 381 -14.48 -5.22 -21.28
N LEU A 382 -15.54 -4.79 -21.96
CA LEU A 382 -16.45 -5.62 -22.73
C LEU A 382 -16.10 -5.46 -24.21
N GLY A 383 -15.45 -6.48 -24.78
CA GLY A 383 -14.96 -6.41 -26.17
C GLY A 383 -16.04 -6.76 -27.19
N GLU A 384 -15.94 -6.11 -28.36
CA GLU A 384 -16.92 -6.21 -29.44
C GLU A 384 -18.34 -5.84 -28.98
N CYS A 385 -18.42 -4.87 -28.07
CA CYS A 385 -19.62 -4.32 -27.49
C CYS A 385 -19.57 -2.80 -27.57
N ALA A 386 -20.37 -2.20 -28.45
CA ALA A 386 -20.55 -0.75 -28.50
C ALA A 386 -21.90 -0.40 -27.85
N ALA A 387 -21.98 -0.48 -26.52
CA ALA A 387 -23.22 -0.30 -25.80
C ALA A 387 -23.70 1.16 -25.83
N ARG A 388 -24.99 1.37 -26.04
CA ARG A 388 -25.65 2.68 -25.83
C ARG A 388 -26.14 2.87 -24.40
N ARG A 389 -26.31 1.77 -23.67
CA ARG A 389 -26.74 1.76 -22.28
C ARG A 389 -26.09 0.57 -21.56
N VAL A 390 -25.59 0.83 -20.35
CA VAL A 390 -25.04 -0.21 -19.47
C VAL A 390 -25.73 -0.12 -18.12
N GLN A 391 -26.19 -1.26 -17.62
CA GLN A 391 -26.76 -1.41 -16.29
C GLN A 391 -25.90 -2.30 -15.41
N VAL A 392 -25.75 -1.94 -14.15
CA VAL A 392 -25.14 -2.77 -13.10
C VAL A 392 -26.19 -3.01 -12.03
N ASN A 393 -26.58 -4.28 -11.85
CA ASN A 393 -27.66 -4.69 -10.96
C ASN A 393 -28.97 -3.91 -11.22
N GLY A 394 -29.26 -3.63 -12.50
CA GLY A 394 -30.44 -2.87 -12.94
C GLY A 394 -30.34 -1.35 -12.81
N ALA A 395 -29.27 -0.82 -12.21
CA ALA A 395 -29.01 0.62 -12.14
C ALA A 395 -28.21 1.08 -13.36
N ASP A 396 -28.67 2.16 -14.00
CA ASP A 396 -27.97 2.76 -15.15
C ASP A 396 -26.64 3.37 -14.74
N LEU A 397 -25.61 3.08 -15.53
CA LEU A 397 -24.34 3.80 -15.45
C LEU A 397 -24.37 5.05 -16.32
N ARG A 398 -23.63 6.07 -15.90
CA ARG A 398 -23.47 7.29 -16.69
C ARG A 398 -22.51 7.06 -17.85
N GLN A 399 -22.96 7.31 -19.08
CA GLN A 399 -22.02 7.37 -20.21
C GLN A 399 -21.11 8.59 -20.10
N VAL A 400 -19.82 8.40 -20.33
CA VAL A 400 -18.84 9.48 -20.46
C VAL A 400 -18.16 9.43 -21.82
N ALA A 401 -17.68 10.58 -22.29
CA ALA A 401 -17.05 10.70 -23.60
C ALA A 401 -15.53 10.50 -23.56
N THR A 402 -14.89 10.63 -22.40
CA THR A 402 -13.43 10.62 -22.27
C THR A 402 -12.96 9.81 -21.07
N ARG A 403 -11.73 9.27 -21.13
CA ARG A 403 -11.06 8.64 -19.98
C ARG A 403 -10.86 9.60 -18.81
N ARG A 404 -10.80 10.92 -19.05
CA ARG A 404 -10.66 11.95 -18.01
C ARG A 404 -11.86 11.99 -17.10
N ASP A 405 -13.05 11.73 -17.61
CA ASP A 405 -14.31 11.71 -16.85
C ASP A 405 -14.68 10.31 -16.35
N PHE A 406 -13.95 9.28 -16.77
CA PHE A 406 -14.21 7.90 -16.38
C PHE A 406 -13.95 7.69 -14.89
N ARG A 407 -15.01 7.35 -14.15
CA ARG A 407 -15.06 7.14 -12.70
C ARG A 407 -15.96 5.93 -12.40
N SER A 408 -15.90 5.41 -11.19
CA SER A 408 -16.83 4.38 -10.73
C SER A 408 -18.28 4.90 -10.85
N GLY A 409 -19.18 4.08 -11.38
CA GLY A 409 -20.55 4.46 -11.75
C GLY A 409 -20.71 4.94 -13.19
N ALA A 410 -19.69 4.78 -14.04
CA ALA A 410 -19.71 5.22 -15.43
C ALA A 410 -19.32 4.11 -16.43
N PHE A 411 -19.70 4.31 -17.68
CA PHE A 411 -19.20 3.54 -18.81
C PHE A 411 -18.66 4.46 -19.93
N LEU A 412 -17.68 3.97 -20.67
CA LEU A 412 -17.01 4.67 -21.76
C LEU A 412 -16.96 3.74 -22.98
N VAL A 413 -17.30 4.24 -24.16
CA VAL A 413 -17.22 3.48 -25.41
C VAL A 413 -16.05 4.01 -26.22
N GLU A 414 -15.08 3.15 -26.55
CA GLU A 414 -13.96 3.48 -27.45
C GLU A 414 -13.94 2.49 -28.61
N GLY A 415 -14.28 2.96 -29.81
CA GLY A 415 -14.37 2.11 -30.99
C GLY A 415 -15.47 1.05 -30.87
N ARG A 416 -15.07 -0.22 -30.81
CA ARG A 416 -15.98 -1.38 -30.68
C ARG A 416 -16.03 -1.93 -29.25
N ASP A 417 -15.36 -1.30 -28.30
CA ASP A 417 -15.25 -1.79 -26.93
C ASP A 417 -15.97 -0.86 -25.96
N THR A 418 -16.59 -1.45 -24.94
CA THR A 418 -17.22 -0.72 -23.83
C THR A 418 -16.45 -0.99 -22.55
N PHE A 419 -16.00 0.05 -21.88
CA PHE A 419 -15.39 -0.01 -20.57
C PHE A 419 -16.40 0.38 -19.50
N VAL A 420 -16.45 -0.40 -18.42
CA VAL A 420 -17.45 -0.28 -17.37
C VAL A 420 -16.73 -0.22 -16.03
N ALA A 421 -16.96 0.82 -15.24
CA ALA A 421 -16.39 0.98 -13.90
C ALA A 421 -17.50 1.11 -12.86
N PHE A 422 -17.43 0.31 -11.79
CA PHE A 422 -18.45 0.27 -10.74
C PHE A 422 -17.89 -0.26 -9.40
N PRO A 423 -18.56 0.02 -8.27
CA PRO A 423 -18.25 -0.64 -7.01
C PRO A 423 -18.68 -2.10 -7.08
N LEU A 424 -17.71 -3.00 -6.96
CA LEU A 424 -17.96 -4.44 -6.86
C LEU A 424 -18.17 -4.80 -5.39
N LYS A 425 -19.37 -5.28 -5.06
CA LYS A 425 -19.73 -5.75 -3.72
C LYS A 425 -19.62 -7.26 -3.62
N GLU A 426 -19.54 -7.78 -2.40
CA GLU A 426 -19.65 -9.21 -2.16
C GLU A 426 -20.99 -9.76 -2.66
N GLY A 427 -20.96 -10.96 -3.26
CA GLY A 427 -22.12 -11.62 -3.85
C GLY A 427 -22.08 -11.63 -5.38
N VAL A 428 -23.25 -11.52 -5.99
CA VAL A 428 -23.43 -11.59 -7.44
C VAL A 428 -23.69 -10.19 -7.99
N THR A 429 -22.89 -9.76 -8.96
CA THR A 429 -23.09 -8.54 -9.75
C THR A 429 -23.46 -8.91 -11.18
N ARG A 430 -24.54 -8.32 -11.71
CA ARG A 430 -25.01 -8.51 -13.08
C ARG A 430 -24.81 -7.24 -13.87
N ILE A 431 -24.21 -7.36 -15.04
CA ILE A 431 -24.01 -6.27 -15.99
C ILE A 431 -24.81 -6.60 -17.23
N GLU A 432 -25.64 -5.66 -17.68
CA GLU A 432 -26.46 -5.79 -18.88
C GLU A 432 -26.11 -4.65 -19.83
N THR A 433 -25.93 -4.98 -21.10
CA THR A 433 -25.60 -4.00 -22.14
C THR A 433 -26.69 -3.99 -23.21
N HIS A 434 -27.04 -2.80 -23.68
CA HIS A 434 -28.02 -2.60 -24.75
C HIS A 434 -27.38 -1.82 -25.89
N ALA A 435 -27.62 -2.27 -27.12
CA ALA A 435 -27.06 -1.73 -28.35
C ALA A 435 -27.73 -0.43 -28.82
#